data_AF-A0A0B6X3D3-F1
#
_entry.id   AF-A0A0B6X3D3-F1
#
_cell.length_a   1.000
_cell.length_b   1.000
_cell.length_c   1.000
_cell.angle_alpha   90.00
_cell.angle_beta   90.00
_cell.angle_gamma   90.00
#
_symmetry.space_group_name_H-M   'P 1'
#
loop_
_entity.id
_entity.type
_entity.pdbx_description
1 polymer ?
#
loop_
_entity_poly.entity_id
_entity_poly.type
_entity_poly.pdbx_seq_one_letter_code
_entity_poly.pdbx_strand_id
1 'polypeptide(L)'
;MADVTRTYPILNEKGVILAYFSLTYKELSTQNFSISKTKIKKLDGISKSANTIKVYLIGQVAKNFSLVINSINFREIFLYIKNIITTVKTLIGGRIIALECKNNLKLIELYMKHGLKKLPTKGEINPLITMIFNN
;
A
#
# COMPACT_ATOMS: atom_id res chain seq x y z
N MET A 1 1.68 -15.00 -14.06
CA MET A 1 0.26 -14.63 -13.89
C MET A 1 0.20 -13.12 -13.76
N ALA A 2 -0.64 -12.43 -14.52
CA ALA A 2 -0.86 -11.00 -14.31
C ALA A 2 -1.58 -10.82 -12.97
N ASP A 3 -1.03 -9.98 -12.08
CA ASP A 3 -1.71 -9.63 -10.84
C ASP A 3 -3.01 -8.91 -11.20
N VAL A 4 -4.15 -9.58 -10.97
CA VAL A 4 -5.47 -8.98 -11.21
C VAL A 4 -5.69 -7.89 -10.17
N THR A 5 -5.66 -6.64 -10.63
CA THR A 5 -5.89 -5.47 -9.77
C THR A 5 -7.37 -5.07 -9.79
N ARG A 6 -7.91 -4.70 -8.64
CA ARG A 6 -9.24 -4.11 -8.51
C ARG A 6 -9.11 -2.63 -8.19
N THR A 7 -9.74 -1.78 -9.00
CA THR A 7 -9.76 -0.32 -8.81
C THR A 7 -11.09 0.10 -8.20
N TYR A 8 -11.02 0.96 -7.19
CA TYR A 8 -12.16 1.48 -6.43
C TYR A 8 -12.25 2.99 -6.61
N PRO A 9 -13.27 3.52 -7.30
CA PRO A 9 -13.56 4.95 -7.31
C PRO A 9 -14.22 5.36 -5.98
N ILE A 10 -13.85 6.52 -5.46
CA ILE A 10 -14.54 7.19 -4.36
C ILE A 10 -15.38 8.30 -4.97
N LEU A 11 -16.70 8.17 -4.87
CA LEU A 11 -17.67 9.07 -5.48
C LEU A 11 -18.26 10.02 -4.43
N ASN A 12 -18.63 11.23 -4.84
CA ASN A 12 -19.56 12.05 -4.06
C ASN A 12 -21.02 11.64 -4.33
N GLU A 13 -21.96 12.31 -3.65
CA GLU A 13 -23.40 12.07 -3.79
C GLU A 13 -23.95 12.27 -5.21
N LYS A 14 -23.23 13.04 -6.05
CA LYS A 14 -23.58 13.30 -7.45
C LYS A 14 -22.91 12.31 -8.43
N GLY A 15 -22.23 11.28 -7.93
CA GLY A 15 -21.52 10.30 -8.74
C GLY A 15 -20.18 10.78 -9.32
N VAL A 16 -19.66 11.93 -8.86
CA VAL A 16 -18.37 12.46 -9.34
C VAL A 16 -17.22 11.78 -8.62
N ILE A 17 -16.21 11.32 -9.38
CA ILE A 17 -15.00 10.69 -8.84
C ILE A 17 -14.14 11.74 -8.12
N LEU A 18 -14.04 11.64 -6.80
CA LEU A 18 -13.19 12.46 -5.94
C LEU A 18 -11.74 11.94 -5.93
N ALA A 19 -11.59 10.62 -5.93
CA ALA A 19 -10.32 9.91 -5.88
C ALA A 19 -10.52 8.47 -6.35
N TYR A 20 -9.44 7.75 -6.61
CA TYR A 20 -9.47 6.31 -6.77
C TYR A 20 -8.21 5.66 -6.18
N PHE A 21 -8.31 4.38 -5.89
CA PHE A 21 -7.18 3.56 -5.52
C PHE A 21 -7.33 2.17 -6.11
N SER A 22 -6.21 1.45 -6.25
CA SER A 22 -6.20 0.07 -6.74
C SER A 22 -5.56 -0.86 -5.72
N LEU A 23 -6.19 -2.02 -5.54
CA LEU A 23 -5.74 -3.07 -4.63
C LEU A 23 -5.49 -4.35 -5.42
N THR A 24 -4.37 -4.99 -5.11
CA THR A 24 -4.07 -6.35 -5.52
C THR A 24 -3.44 -7.11 -4.36
N TYR A 25 -3.40 -8.43 -4.48
CA TYR A 25 -2.59 -9.27 -3.61
C TYR A 25 -1.25 -9.54 -4.30
N LYS A 26 -0.14 -9.41 -3.57
CA LYS A 26 1.20 -9.59 -4.13
C LYS A 26 2.11 -10.33 -3.16
N GLU A 27 3.03 -11.11 -3.69
CA GLU A 27 4.16 -11.65 -2.95
C GLU A 27 5.42 -10.82 -3.20
N LEU A 28 5.97 -10.25 -2.14
CA LEU A 28 7.20 -9.47 -2.20
C LEU A 28 8.40 -10.33 -1.83
N SER A 29 9.37 -10.47 -2.73
CA SER A 29 10.62 -11.19 -2.43
C SER A 29 11.41 -10.49 -1.33
N THR A 30 11.71 -11.18 -0.24
CA THR A 30 12.51 -10.63 0.87
C THR A 30 13.95 -10.35 0.46
N GLN A 31 14.43 -10.99 -0.61
CA GLN A 31 15.76 -10.78 -1.15
C GLN A 31 15.94 -9.36 -1.70
N ASN A 32 14.87 -8.74 -2.18
CA ASN A 32 14.87 -7.38 -2.72
C ASN A 32 15.02 -6.29 -1.64
N PHE A 33 14.90 -6.66 -0.36
CA PHE A 33 14.88 -5.71 0.75
C PHE A 33 16.02 -5.93 1.74
N SER A 34 16.58 -4.82 2.23
CA SER A 34 17.62 -4.76 3.25
C SER A 34 17.01 -4.81 4.65
N ILE A 35 16.31 -5.89 4.98
CA ILE A 35 15.62 -6.06 6.27
C ILE A 35 16.14 -7.27 7.07
N SER A 36 16.13 -7.16 8.40
CA SER A 36 16.62 -8.22 9.29
C SER A 36 15.68 -9.44 9.31
N LYS A 37 16.24 -10.62 9.64
CA LYS A 37 15.45 -11.86 9.84
C LYS A 37 14.34 -11.70 10.88
N THR A 38 14.56 -10.89 11.92
CA THR A 38 13.54 -10.57 12.92
C THR A 38 12.41 -9.74 12.32
N LYS A 39 12.74 -8.77 11.45
CA LYS A 39 11.74 -7.99 10.72
C LYS A 39 10.98 -8.88 9.73
N ILE A 40 11.64 -9.80 9.02
CA ILE A 40 11.01 -10.81 8.15
C ILE A 40 10.00 -11.63 8.96
N LYS A 41 10.39 -12.22 10.10
CA LYS A 41 9.45 -12.96 10.96
C LYS A 41 8.27 -12.11 11.42
N LYS A 42 8.47 -10.82 11.71
CA LYS A 42 7.35 -9.94 12.09
C LYS A 42 6.39 -9.67 10.93
N LEU A 43 6.88 -9.65 9.69
CA LEU A 43 6.08 -9.38 8.49
C LEU A 43 5.39 -10.66 7.97
N ASP A 44 6.15 -11.75 7.88
CA ASP A 44 5.67 -13.08 7.51
C ASP A 44 4.76 -13.65 8.59
N GLY A 45 5.13 -13.46 9.86
CA GLY A 45 4.44 -13.88 11.08
C GLY A 45 4.67 -15.34 11.49
N ILE A 46 5.47 -16.11 10.75
CA ILE A 46 5.80 -17.50 11.08
C ILE A 46 7.32 -17.70 11.02
N SER A 47 7.92 -17.48 9.86
CA SER A 47 9.30 -17.82 9.54
C SER A 47 10.24 -16.61 9.51
N LYS A 48 11.44 -16.79 10.09
CA LYS A 48 12.56 -15.84 9.99
C LYS A 48 13.27 -15.89 8.63
N SER A 49 13.03 -16.94 7.85
CA SER A 49 13.68 -17.25 6.57
C SER A 49 12.67 -17.27 5.42
N ALA A 50 11.51 -16.65 5.59
CA ALA A 50 10.55 -16.51 4.50
C ALA A 50 11.21 -15.79 3.31
N ASN A 51 11.13 -16.41 2.13
CA ASN A 51 11.65 -15.84 0.89
C ASN A 51 10.68 -14.83 0.28
N THR A 52 9.40 -14.91 0.63
CA THR A 52 8.37 -13.97 0.20
C THR A 52 7.55 -13.47 1.39
N ILE A 53 7.02 -12.25 1.27
CA ILE A 53 6.04 -11.67 2.20
C ILE A 53 4.76 -11.40 1.41
N LYS A 54 3.66 -11.96 1.90
CA LYS A 54 2.31 -11.79 1.35
C LYS A 54 1.73 -10.45 1.80
N VAL A 55 1.35 -9.60 0.84
CA VAL A 55 0.85 -8.25 1.11
C VAL A 55 -0.43 -7.93 0.35
N TYR A 56 -1.27 -7.10 0.97
CA TYR A 56 -2.28 -6.31 0.26
C TYR A 56 -1.58 -5.09 -0.33
N LEU A 57 -1.35 -5.10 -1.64
CA LEU A 57 -0.68 -4.02 -2.33
C LEU A 57 -1.69 -2.95 -2.77
N ILE A 58 -1.44 -1.72 -2.33
CA ILE A 58 -1.99 -0.50 -2.90
C ILE A 58 -1.08 -0.11 -4.07
N GLY A 59 -1.51 -0.44 -5.29
CA GLY A 59 -0.72 -0.20 -6.49
C GLY A 59 -0.81 1.24 -6.99
N GLN A 60 -1.95 1.89 -6.72
CA GLN A 60 -2.20 3.27 -7.11
C GLN A 60 -3.08 3.97 -6.07
N VAL A 61 -2.81 5.26 -5.88
CA VAL A 61 -3.68 6.20 -5.18
C VAL A 61 -3.66 7.51 -5.96
N ALA A 62 -4.82 8.03 -6.31
CA ALA A 62 -4.95 9.28 -7.05
C ALA A 62 -6.13 10.09 -6.55
N LYS A 63 -5.95 11.41 -6.52
CA LYS A 63 -6.98 12.40 -6.23
C LYS A 63 -7.36 13.11 -7.54
N ASN A 64 -8.65 13.38 -7.73
CA ASN A 64 -9.10 14.17 -8.87
C ASN A 64 -8.81 15.66 -8.64
N PHE A 65 -7.75 16.17 -9.28
CA PHE A 65 -7.34 17.58 -9.20
C PHE A 65 -8.07 18.48 -10.20
N SER A 66 -8.89 17.95 -11.10
CA SER A 66 -9.69 18.74 -12.05
C SER A 66 -10.92 19.37 -11.40
N LEU A 67 -11.28 18.95 -10.18
CA LEU A 67 -12.39 19.51 -9.43
C LEU A 67 -11.96 20.79 -8.70
N VAL A 68 -12.70 21.87 -8.92
CA VAL A 68 -12.49 23.17 -8.25
C VAL A 68 -12.54 23.02 -6.73
N ILE A 69 -13.49 22.22 -6.24
CA ILE A 69 -13.65 21.90 -4.82
C ILE A 69 -13.57 20.38 -4.66
N ASN A 70 -12.44 19.89 -4.16
CA ASN A 70 -12.26 18.51 -3.76
C ASN A 70 -11.53 18.43 -2.42
N SER A 71 -12.29 18.30 -1.34
CA SER A 71 -11.76 18.27 0.04
C SER A 71 -11.14 16.92 0.41
N ILE A 72 -11.36 15.86 -0.38
CA ILE A 72 -10.88 14.52 -0.01
C ILE A 72 -9.36 14.55 0.15
N ASN A 73 -8.88 14.06 1.27
CA ASN A 73 -7.45 13.98 1.54
C ASN A 73 -7.01 12.52 1.70
N PHE A 74 -5.70 12.31 1.76
CA PHE A 74 -5.17 10.95 1.84
C PHE A 74 -5.63 10.20 3.10
N ARG A 75 -5.90 10.87 4.22
CA ARG A 75 -6.44 10.23 5.43
C ARG A 75 -7.76 9.53 5.14
N GLU A 76 -8.65 10.21 4.42
CA GLU A 76 -9.96 9.67 4.04
C GLU A 76 -9.81 8.55 3.03
N ILE A 77 -9.01 8.73 1.97
CA ILE A 77 -8.73 7.67 0.98
C ILE A 77 -8.15 6.43 1.68
N PHE A 78 -7.21 6.61 2.60
CA PHE A 78 -6.58 5.52 3.32
C PHE A 78 -7.54 4.82 4.30
N LEU A 79 -8.56 5.53 4.81
CA LEU A 79 -9.64 4.91 5.58
C LEU A 79 -10.50 3.98 4.69
N TYR A 80 -10.87 4.41 3.48
CA TYR A 80 -11.56 3.53 2.51
C TYR A 80 -10.74 2.27 2.21
N ILE A 81 -9.45 2.43 1.92
CA ILE A 81 -8.52 1.31 1.69
C ILE A 81 -8.51 0.36 2.89
N LYS A 82 -8.35 0.91 4.11
CA LYS A 82 -8.33 0.11 5.34
C LYS A 82 -9.63 -0.64 5.57
N ASN A 83 -10.79 -0.04 5.31
CA ASN A 83 -12.08 -0.71 5.51
C ASN A 83 -12.23 -1.93 4.58
N ILE A 84 -11.82 -1.80 3.32
CA ILE A 84 -11.80 -2.93 2.38
C ILE A 84 -10.82 -3.99 2.85
N ILE A 85 -9.58 -3.61 3.16
CA ILE A 85 -8.55 -4.57 3.59
C ILE A 85 -8.93 -5.25 4.91
N THR A 86 -9.57 -4.57 5.86
CA THR A 86 -10.06 -5.17 7.10
C THR A 86 -11.08 -6.25 6.80
N THR A 87 -12.02 -5.99 5.88
CA THR A 87 -13.01 -6.99 5.44
C THR A 87 -12.34 -8.20 4.80
N VAL A 88 -11.32 -7.99 3.97
CA VAL A 88 -10.57 -9.10 3.37
C VAL A 88 -9.77 -9.86 4.43
N LYS A 89 -9.15 -9.14 5.38
CA LYS A 89 -8.38 -9.71 6.49
C LYS A 89 -9.22 -10.61 7.40
N THR A 90 -10.48 -10.25 7.68
CA THR A 90 -11.36 -11.09 8.51
C THR A 90 -11.75 -12.39 7.80
N LEU A 91 -11.79 -12.40 6.46
CA LEU A 91 -12.20 -13.57 5.68
C LEU A 91 -11.04 -14.52 5.35
N ILE A 92 -9.89 -13.99 4.94
CA ILE A 92 -8.77 -14.80 4.41
C ILE A 92 -7.44 -14.59 5.14
N GLY A 93 -7.42 -13.75 6.18
CA GLY A 93 -6.21 -13.43 6.95
C GLY A 93 -5.29 -12.45 6.24
N GLY A 94 -3.98 -12.57 6.44
CA GLY A 94 -2.99 -11.63 5.89
C GLY A 94 -2.72 -10.44 6.82
N ARG A 95 -1.46 -9.99 6.82
CA ARG A 95 -0.92 -9.13 7.88
C ARG A 95 -0.61 -7.72 7.39
N ILE A 96 0.01 -7.63 6.22
CA ILE A 96 0.72 -6.43 5.79
C ILE A 96 -0.01 -5.72 4.66
N ILE A 97 -0.11 -4.40 4.78
CA ILE A 97 -0.47 -3.53 3.66
C ILE A 97 0.83 -2.96 3.10
N ALA A 98 1.02 -3.08 1.79
CA ALA A 98 2.10 -2.44 1.07
C ALA A 98 1.53 -1.32 0.19
N LEU A 99 2.32 -0.27 -0.02
CA LEU A 99 2.03 0.81 -0.96
C LEU A 99 3.26 0.99 -1.83
N GLU A 100 3.09 0.86 -3.14
CA GLU A 100 4.13 1.18 -4.13
C GLU A 100 3.89 2.60 -4.65
N CYS A 101 4.92 3.44 -4.63
CA CYS A 101 4.82 4.81 -5.10
C CYS A 101 6.13 5.31 -5.72
N LYS A 102 6.04 6.41 -6.48
CA LYS A 102 7.22 7.08 -7.01
C LYS A 102 8.14 7.50 -5.86
N ASN A 103 9.44 7.37 -6.07
CA ASN A 103 10.48 7.85 -5.14
C ASN A 103 10.52 9.38 -5.11
N ASN A 104 9.51 9.98 -4.49
CA ASN A 104 9.29 11.42 -4.40
C ASN A 104 9.11 11.82 -2.94
N LEU A 105 9.91 12.80 -2.47
CA LEU A 105 9.94 13.22 -1.07
C LEU A 105 8.55 13.59 -0.53
N LYS A 106 7.75 14.36 -1.27
CA LYS A 106 6.41 14.78 -0.83
C LYS A 106 5.48 13.58 -0.63
N LEU A 107 5.52 12.59 -1.51
CA LEU A 107 4.73 11.36 -1.36
C LEU A 107 5.21 10.53 -0.17
N ILE A 108 6.52 10.39 0.01
CA ILE A 108 7.11 9.65 1.12
C ILE A 108 6.68 10.26 2.45
N GLU A 109 6.82 11.58 2.61
CA GLU A 109 6.45 12.30 3.82
C GLU A 109 4.94 12.21 4.09
N LEU A 110 4.11 12.34 3.06
CA LEU A 110 2.67 12.15 3.16
C LEU A 110 2.35 10.76 3.75
N TYR A 111 2.91 9.70 3.16
CA TYR A 111 2.62 8.33 3.61
C TYR A 111 3.22 8.03 4.98
N MET A 112 4.41 8.56 5.30
CA MET A 112 5.00 8.44 6.63
C MET A 112 4.15 9.10 7.72
N LYS A 113 3.58 10.28 7.44
CA LYS A 113 2.62 10.96 8.34
C LYS A 113 1.39 10.10 8.65
N HIS A 114 1.04 9.17 7.77
CA HIS A 114 -0.07 8.22 7.94
C HIS A 114 0.37 6.82 8.43
N GLY A 115 1.60 6.69 8.94
CA GLY A 115 2.10 5.50 9.62
C GLY A 115 2.73 4.45 8.70
N LEU A 116 2.85 4.73 7.39
CA LEU A 116 3.60 3.86 6.49
C LEU A 116 5.11 4.02 6.73
N LYS A 117 5.85 2.93 6.60
CA LYS A 117 7.31 2.91 6.77
C LYS A 117 7.96 2.45 5.48
N LYS A 118 8.95 3.20 4.99
CA LYS A 118 9.72 2.81 3.81
C LYS A 118 10.43 1.48 4.07
N LEU A 119 10.31 0.56 3.12
CA LEU A 119 11.05 -0.70 3.14
C LEU A 119 12.37 -0.46 2.41
N PRO A 120 13.53 -0.60 3.08
CA PRO A 120 14.81 -0.37 2.44
C PRO A 120 15.06 -1.45 1.39
N THR A 121 15.41 -1.07 0.17
CA THR A 121 15.72 -1.98 -0.95
C THR A 121 17.21 -2.32 -0.98
N LYS A 122 17.57 -3.45 -1.59
CA LYS A 122 18.96 -3.76 -1.97
C LYS A 122 19.22 -3.27 -3.39
N GLY A 123 20.41 -2.74 -3.66
CA GLY A 123 20.83 -2.33 -5.00
C GLY A 123 20.42 -0.91 -5.39
N GLU A 124 20.24 -0.68 -6.69
CA GLU A 124 20.10 0.65 -7.29
C GLU A 124 18.83 1.41 -6.90
N ILE A 125 18.86 2.73 -7.18
CA ILE A 125 17.74 3.64 -6.97
C ILE A 125 16.61 3.26 -7.94
N ASN A 126 15.57 2.61 -7.42
CA ASN A 126 14.37 2.28 -8.19
C ASN A 126 13.43 3.51 -8.29
N PRO A 127 12.84 3.81 -9.47
CA PRO A 127 11.84 4.87 -9.61
C PRO A 127 10.62 4.66 -8.71
N LEU A 128 10.33 3.41 -8.33
CA LEU A 128 9.30 3.05 -7.37
C LEU A 128 9.92 2.53 -6.07
N ILE A 129 9.30 2.90 -4.96
CA ILE A 129 9.64 2.39 -3.63
C ILE A 129 8.43 1.67 -3.03
N THR A 130 8.71 0.75 -2.12
CA THR A 130 7.69 0.07 -1.33
C THR A 130 7.65 0.65 0.08
N MET A 131 6.47 1.00 0.55
CA MET A 131 6.21 1.36 1.94
C MET A 131 5.23 0.37 2.55
N ILE A 132 5.38 0.07 3.83
CA ILE A 132 4.56 -0.93 4.53
C ILE A 132 3.81 -0.32 5.72
N PHE A 133 2.60 -0.81 5.95
CA PHE A 133 1.80 -0.54 7.13
C PHE A 133 1.48 -1.87 7.84
N ASN A 134 1.81 -1.93 9.13
CA ASN A 134 1.63 -3.09 10.00
C ASN A 134 1.31 -2.59 11.41
N ASN A 135 0.05 -2.21 11.61
CA ASN A 135 -0.57 -2.04 12.93
C ASN A 135 -1.62 -3.13 13.09
#